data_AF-A0A955L4U0-F1
#
_entry.id   AF-A0A955L4U0-F1
#
_cell.length_a   1.000
_cell.length_b   1.000
_cell.length_c   1.000
_cell.angle_alpha   90.00
_cell.angle_beta   90.00
_cell.angle_gamma   90.00
#
_symmetry.space_group_name_H-M   'P 1'
#
loop_
_entity.id
_entity.type
_entity.pdbx_description
1 polymer ?
#
loop_
_entity_poly.entity_id
_entity_poly.type
_entity_poly.pdbx_seq_one_letter_code
_entity_poly.pdbx_strand_id
1 'polypeptide(L)'
;MEDSASAAKLVEEVLNPPKDETPKQKKRRRGCQKYVFWAVFALVAVIALLVFLATFAPSVFLVIINIIWLFLLGIVVIFLLLGVLVMVGLKEEAQNLINVMLEGSLNLIEVADFFKEALNTFQRYLKELFLFIMPIFAFSVGTLLYLALLIAYKSYGREHDVFWFTVVITIVMIFAVSVFNRPKKPDNKPKNWIKEAQEKFTKSFKDSLEIIIFIFFLTIDRTDLFFLPAELNIELHAQVGDYNLMKPGITIDSNIGITISLVMAAIMIEIIRNIIRLSYQAYINYKIATKILDERNKDYRTADVIKLALRQSVKTSQDELMKFITFTTILISVFLLFPRLKLLTVGLASLTSLFMDFIISGRLKMEKGDDLISRIISKVFRL
;
A
#
# COMPACT_ATOMS: atom_id res chain seq x y z
N MET A 1 62.37 -26.73 5.69
CA MET A 1 63.41 -25.73 5.37
C MET A 1 63.20 -25.09 3.99
N GLU A 2 61.96 -25.01 3.48
CA GLU A 2 61.64 -24.43 2.17
C GLU A 2 60.95 -23.05 2.23
N ASP A 3 60.46 -22.60 3.40
CA ASP A 3 59.71 -21.34 3.50
C ASP A 3 60.55 -20.06 3.72
N SER A 4 61.82 -20.17 4.12
CA SER A 4 62.67 -18.97 4.28
C SER A 4 63.32 -18.49 2.98
N ALA A 5 63.52 -19.40 2.01
CA ALA A 5 64.13 -19.06 0.73
C ALA A 5 63.14 -18.39 -0.25
N SER A 6 61.84 -18.69 -0.12
CA SER A 6 60.78 -18.11 -0.95
C SER A 6 60.47 -16.66 -0.53
N ALA A 7 60.44 -16.39 0.78
CA ALA A 7 60.23 -15.05 1.31
C ALA A 7 61.41 -14.10 0.99
N ALA A 8 62.65 -14.59 1.04
CA ALA A 8 63.82 -13.79 0.69
C ALA A 8 63.84 -13.38 -0.80
N LYS A 9 63.44 -14.28 -1.71
CA LYS A 9 63.35 -13.98 -3.15
C LYS A 9 62.27 -12.94 -3.49
N LEU A 10 61.11 -13.01 -2.83
CA LEU A 10 60.02 -12.05 -3.05
C LEU A 10 60.35 -10.64 -2.53
N VAL A 11 61.13 -10.52 -1.46
CA VAL A 11 61.58 -9.22 -0.94
C VAL A 11 62.67 -8.61 -1.85
N GLU A 12 63.55 -9.43 -2.42
CA GLU A 12 64.59 -8.96 -3.35
C GLU A 12 64.01 -8.50 -4.70
N GLU A 13 62.92 -9.11 -5.17
CA GLU A 13 62.23 -8.76 -6.42
C GLU A 13 61.37 -7.48 -6.31
N VAL A 14 60.91 -7.12 -5.11
CA VAL A 14 60.17 -5.87 -4.85
C VAL A 14 61.11 -4.66 -4.68
N LEU A 15 62.32 -4.86 -4.15
CA LEU A 15 63.29 -3.78 -3.90
C LEU A 15 64.15 -3.42 -5.12
N ASN A 16 64.27 -4.31 -6.12
CA ASN A 16 64.99 -4.05 -7.36
C ASN A 16 64.11 -4.30 -8.59
N PRO A 17 63.29 -3.32 -9.03
CA PRO A 17 62.63 -3.43 -10.33
C PRO A 17 63.70 -3.56 -11.43
N PRO A 18 63.49 -4.44 -12.43
CA PRO A 18 64.43 -4.61 -13.52
C PRO A 18 64.62 -3.27 -14.26
N LYS A 19 65.78 -2.66 -14.07
CA LYS A 19 66.32 -1.63 -14.97
C LYS A 19 66.69 -2.33 -16.27
N ASP A 20 65.70 -2.52 -17.14
CA ASP A 20 65.83 -2.33 -18.57
C ASP A 20 64.50 -2.62 -19.27
N GLU A 21 63.78 -1.52 -19.57
CA GLU A 21 62.59 -1.56 -20.42
C GLU A 21 62.96 -2.07 -21.81
N THR A 22 62.39 -3.21 -22.20
CA THR A 22 62.56 -3.76 -23.55
C THR A 22 62.08 -2.76 -24.62
N PRO A 23 62.79 -2.66 -25.77
CA PRO A 23 62.53 -1.65 -26.80
C PRO A 23 61.11 -1.71 -27.42
N LYS A 24 60.40 -2.84 -27.30
CA LYS A 24 59.00 -2.98 -27.73
C LYS A 24 58.00 -2.31 -26.78
N GLN A 25 58.26 -2.26 -25.46
CA GLN A 25 57.42 -1.52 -24.51
C GLN A 25 57.62 0.00 -24.60
N LYS A 26 58.87 0.47 -24.85
CA LYS A 26 59.15 1.89 -25.15
C LYS A 26 58.42 2.38 -26.42
N LYS A 27 58.26 1.54 -27.45
CA LYS A 27 57.58 1.92 -28.70
C LYS A 27 56.05 2.01 -28.56
N ARG A 28 55.42 1.14 -27.75
CA ARG A 28 53.97 1.23 -27.43
C ARG A 28 53.64 2.39 -26.47
N ARG A 29 54.49 2.67 -25.47
CA ARG A 29 54.35 3.87 -24.61
C ARG A 29 54.50 5.18 -25.39
N ARG A 30 55.45 5.28 -26.33
CA ARG A 30 55.60 6.47 -27.20
C ARG A 30 54.41 6.68 -28.15
N GLY A 31 53.74 5.61 -28.59
CA GLY A 31 52.52 5.71 -29.40
C GLY A 31 51.34 6.27 -28.59
N CYS A 32 51.06 5.71 -27.41
CA CYS A 32 50.00 6.19 -26.52
C CYS A 32 50.29 7.60 -25.97
N GLN A 33 51.55 7.91 -25.64
CA GLN A 33 51.99 9.25 -25.24
C GLN A 33 51.76 10.29 -26.34
N LYS A 34 51.92 9.95 -27.62
CA LYS A 34 51.63 10.88 -28.73
C LYS A 34 50.15 11.21 -28.81
N TYR A 35 49.25 10.23 -28.69
CA TYR A 35 47.80 10.49 -28.73
C TYR A 35 47.32 11.27 -27.50
N VAL A 36 47.84 10.94 -26.31
CA VAL A 36 47.55 11.71 -25.09
C VAL A 36 48.11 13.13 -25.18
N PHE A 37 49.34 13.29 -25.70
CA PHE A 37 49.94 14.61 -25.93
C PHE A 37 49.14 15.44 -26.93
N TRP A 38 48.69 14.85 -28.04
CA TRP A 38 47.83 15.54 -29.01
C TRP A 38 46.45 15.88 -28.45
N ALA A 39 45.86 15.02 -27.62
CA ALA A 39 44.60 15.30 -26.94
C ALA A 39 44.74 16.45 -25.92
N VAL A 40 45.82 16.44 -25.13
CA VAL A 40 46.13 17.52 -24.18
C VAL A 40 46.45 18.83 -24.92
N PHE A 41 47.22 18.76 -26.00
CA PHE A 41 47.51 19.93 -26.84
C PHE A 41 46.24 20.51 -27.48
N ALA A 42 45.36 19.66 -28.01
CA ALA A 42 44.07 20.08 -28.54
C ALA A 42 43.20 20.71 -27.45
N LEU A 43 43.16 20.14 -26.25
CA LEU A 43 42.44 20.71 -25.11
C LEU A 43 42.99 22.10 -24.73
N VAL A 44 44.31 22.24 -24.62
CA VAL A 44 44.98 23.51 -24.33
C VAL A 44 44.72 24.54 -25.43
N ALA A 45 44.74 24.12 -26.70
CA ALA A 45 44.44 24.99 -27.84
C ALA A 45 42.98 25.46 -27.83
N VAL A 46 42.02 24.58 -27.50
CA VAL A 46 40.61 24.94 -27.35
C VAL A 46 40.41 25.90 -26.18
N ILE A 47 41.06 25.65 -25.04
CA ILE A 47 41.00 26.56 -23.88
C ILE A 47 41.61 27.93 -24.23
N ALA A 48 42.77 27.95 -24.88
CA ALA A 48 43.40 29.19 -25.33
C ALA A 48 42.52 29.96 -26.32
N LEU A 49 41.86 29.26 -27.25
CA LEU A 49 40.90 29.84 -28.18
C LEU A 49 39.69 30.42 -27.46
N LEU A 50 39.15 29.72 -26.45
CA LEU A 50 38.04 30.21 -25.64
C LEU A 50 38.43 31.44 -24.82
N VAL A 51 39.63 31.48 -24.23
CA VAL A 51 40.16 32.65 -23.50
C VAL A 51 40.37 33.83 -24.46
N PHE A 52 40.90 33.58 -25.66
CA PHE A 52 41.04 34.58 -26.70
C PHE A 52 39.67 35.16 -27.11
N LEU A 53 38.69 34.30 -27.39
CA LEU A 53 37.33 34.71 -27.72
C LEU A 53 36.66 35.50 -26.59
N ALA A 54 36.86 35.09 -25.33
CA ALA A 54 36.34 35.81 -24.16
C ALA A 54 36.88 37.25 -24.06
N THR A 55 38.13 37.45 -24.48
CA THR A 55 38.83 38.74 -24.34
C THR A 55 38.55 39.67 -25.53
N PHE A 56 38.56 39.14 -26.74
CA PHE A 56 38.49 39.96 -27.97
C PHE A 56 37.12 39.94 -28.67
N ALA A 57 36.27 38.94 -28.41
CA ALA A 57 34.94 38.80 -29.02
C ALA A 57 33.90 38.26 -28.00
N PRO A 58 33.61 39.01 -26.92
CA PRO A 58 32.81 38.53 -25.78
C PRO A 58 31.38 38.10 -26.18
N SER A 59 30.80 38.73 -27.20
CA SER A 59 29.48 38.32 -27.74
C SER A 59 29.50 36.93 -28.36
N VAL A 60 30.55 36.60 -29.12
CA VAL A 60 30.72 35.27 -29.75
C VAL A 60 31.04 34.21 -28.69
N PHE A 61 31.88 34.55 -27.71
CA PHE A 61 32.17 33.69 -26.57
C PHE A 61 30.91 33.34 -25.78
N LEU A 62 30.05 34.32 -25.47
CA LEU A 62 28.80 34.09 -24.76
C LEU A 62 27.85 33.17 -25.54
N VAL A 63 27.75 33.33 -26.86
CA VAL A 63 26.94 32.43 -27.70
C VAL A 63 27.47 30.99 -27.65
N ILE A 64 28.78 30.79 -27.80
CA ILE A 64 29.41 29.46 -27.75
C ILE A 64 29.22 28.82 -26.38
N ILE A 65 29.48 29.56 -25.30
CA ILE A 65 29.30 29.10 -23.92
C ILE A 65 27.84 28.73 -23.66
N ASN A 66 26.88 29.54 -24.11
CA ASN A 66 25.45 29.24 -23.95
C ASN A 66 25.03 27.97 -24.72
N ILE A 67 25.58 27.74 -25.91
CA ILE A 67 25.35 26.50 -26.66
C ILE A 67 25.94 25.29 -25.89
N ILE A 68 27.15 25.43 -25.35
CA ILE A 68 27.78 24.38 -24.54
C ILE A 68 26.95 24.10 -23.28
N TRP A 69 26.46 25.13 -22.58
CA TRP A 69 25.59 24.99 -21.41
C TRP A 69 24.27 24.30 -21.75
N LEU A 70 23.64 24.66 -22.87
CA LEU A 70 22.41 24.03 -23.33
C LEU A 70 22.63 22.53 -23.62
N PHE A 71 23.76 22.19 -24.25
CA PHE A 71 24.12 20.81 -24.56
C PHE A 71 24.42 20.00 -23.28
N LEU A 72 25.17 20.57 -22.33
CA LEU A 72 25.42 19.99 -21.02
C LEU A 72 24.14 19.75 -20.24
N LEU A 73 23.21 20.71 -20.27
CA LEU A 73 21.89 20.56 -19.63
C LEU A 73 21.10 19.41 -20.27
N GLY A 74 21.13 19.27 -21.59
CA GLY A 74 20.55 18.12 -22.30
C GLY A 74 21.14 16.78 -21.84
N ILE A 75 22.46 16.69 -21.72
CA ILE A 75 23.15 15.49 -21.22
C ILE A 75 22.72 15.17 -19.77
N VAL A 76 22.67 16.18 -18.90
CA VAL A 76 22.25 16.00 -17.49
C VAL A 76 20.82 15.48 -17.40
N VAL A 77 19.90 16.01 -18.22
CA VAL A 77 18.51 15.54 -18.28
C VAL A 77 18.43 14.07 -18.72
N ILE A 78 19.21 13.67 -19.74
CA ILE A 78 19.25 12.27 -20.19
C ILE A 78 19.85 11.36 -19.11
N PHE A 79 20.89 11.80 -18.40
CA PHE A 79 21.48 11.04 -17.29
C PHE A 79 20.49 10.86 -16.13
N LEU A 80 19.72 11.90 -15.78
CA LEU A 80 18.66 11.79 -14.78
C LEU A 80 17.56 10.81 -15.21
N LEU A 81 17.15 10.87 -16.48
CA LEU A 81 16.18 9.93 -17.07
C LEU A 81 16.67 8.48 -16.97
N LEU A 82 17.91 8.22 -17.38
CA LEU A 82 18.56 6.90 -17.28
C LEU A 82 18.68 6.44 -15.83
N GLY A 83 19.05 7.35 -14.91
CA GLY A 83 19.15 7.04 -13.48
C GLY A 83 17.83 6.60 -12.87
N VAL A 84 16.72 7.26 -13.22
CA VAL A 84 15.38 6.88 -12.78
C VAL A 84 14.97 5.52 -13.37
N LEU A 85 15.21 5.28 -14.67
CA LEU A 85 14.91 4.00 -15.32
C LEU A 85 15.63 2.82 -14.64
N VAL A 86 16.92 3.00 -14.31
CA VAL A 86 17.71 1.98 -13.61
C VAL A 86 17.20 1.75 -12.18
N MET A 87 16.84 2.81 -11.43
CA MET A 87 16.28 2.66 -10.07
C MET A 87 14.94 1.92 -10.05
N VAL A 88 14.14 2.06 -11.11
CA VAL A 88 12.83 1.39 -11.24
C VAL A 88 12.97 -0.07 -11.73
N GLY A 89 14.19 -0.54 -12.03
CA GLY A 89 14.48 -1.91 -12.42
C GLY A 89 14.43 -2.18 -13.93
N LEU A 90 14.36 -1.13 -14.76
CA LEU A 90 14.29 -1.21 -16.22
C LEU A 90 15.67 -0.99 -16.85
N LYS A 91 16.61 -1.89 -16.52
CA LYS A 91 18.02 -1.79 -16.95
C LYS A 91 18.20 -2.01 -18.46
N GLU A 92 17.38 -2.87 -19.06
CA GLU A 92 17.48 -3.21 -20.49
C GLU A 92 17.05 -2.04 -21.38
N GLU A 93 15.97 -1.34 -21.02
CA GLU A 93 15.54 -0.11 -21.72
C GLU A 93 16.55 1.02 -21.57
N ALA A 94 17.17 1.19 -20.40
CA ALA A 94 18.24 2.15 -20.21
C ALA A 94 19.47 1.82 -21.08
N GLN A 95 19.81 0.53 -21.24
CA GLN A 95 20.88 0.09 -22.15
C GLN A 95 20.53 0.36 -23.62
N ASN A 96 19.29 0.13 -24.04
CA ASN A 96 18.85 0.46 -25.40
C ASN A 96 18.94 1.98 -25.68
N LEU A 97 18.54 2.82 -24.72
CA LEU A 97 18.67 4.28 -24.83
C LEU A 97 20.14 4.73 -24.94
N ILE A 98 21.04 4.10 -24.18
CA ILE A 98 22.49 4.37 -24.27
C ILE A 98 23.04 3.93 -25.62
N ASN A 99 22.64 2.76 -26.13
CA ASN A 99 23.09 2.26 -27.42
C ASN A 99 22.65 3.17 -28.58
N VAL A 100 21.41 3.65 -28.56
CA VAL A 100 20.90 4.61 -29.56
C VAL A 100 21.66 5.94 -29.52
N MET A 101 22.07 6.43 -28.34
CA MET A 101 22.92 7.62 -28.24
C MET A 101 24.34 7.39 -28.76
N LEU A 102 24.90 6.19 -28.57
CA LEU A 102 26.25 5.84 -29.00
C LEU A 102 26.37 5.61 -30.51
N GLU A 103 25.29 5.19 -31.19
CA GLU A 103 25.29 4.93 -32.64
C GLU A 103 25.38 6.19 -33.52
N GLY A 104 25.30 7.40 -32.94
CA GLY A 104 26.09 8.54 -33.43
C GLY A 104 25.71 9.16 -34.78
N SER A 105 24.50 8.98 -35.31
CA SER A 105 23.99 9.81 -36.41
C SER A 105 22.57 10.25 -36.09
N LEU A 106 22.43 11.36 -35.38
CA LEU A 106 21.11 11.96 -35.18
C LEU A 106 21.12 13.35 -35.81
N ASN A 107 20.41 13.48 -36.93
CA ASN A 107 19.99 14.77 -37.45
C ASN A 107 19.24 15.52 -36.33
N LEU A 108 19.31 16.86 -36.28
CA LEU A 108 18.63 17.67 -35.23
C LEU A 108 17.12 17.33 -35.08
N ILE A 109 16.48 16.90 -36.18
CA ILE A 109 15.09 16.45 -36.20
C ILE A 109 14.93 15.10 -35.48
N GLU A 110 15.83 14.15 -35.73
CA GLU A 110 15.84 12.83 -35.07
C GLU A 110 16.16 12.96 -33.57
N VAL A 111 16.98 13.95 -33.18
CA VAL A 111 17.21 14.28 -31.77
C VAL A 111 15.92 14.77 -31.10
N ALA A 112 15.17 15.67 -31.75
CA ALA A 112 13.91 16.19 -31.20
C ALA A 112 12.83 15.10 -31.06
N ASP A 113 12.71 14.23 -32.06
CA ASP A 113 11.80 13.08 -32.02
C ASP A 113 12.23 12.06 -30.97
N PHE A 114 13.53 11.82 -30.82
CA PHE A 114 14.09 11.00 -29.74
C PHE A 114 13.76 11.56 -28.36
N PHE A 115 13.95 12.87 -28.13
CA PHE A 115 13.60 13.50 -26.85
C PHE A 115 12.11 13.40 -26.55
N LYS A 116 11.26 13.59 -27.56
CA LYS A 116 9.81 13.47 -27.43
C LYS A 116 9.39 12.03 -27.06
N GLU A 117 9.99 11.04 -27.72
CA GLU A 117 9.71 9.62 -27.45
C GLU A 117 10.24 9.18 -26.08
N ALA A 118 11.45 9.62 -25.71
CA ALA A 118 12.04 9.39 -24.40
C ALA A 118 11.19 10.01 -23.28
N LEU A 119 10.68 11.23 -23.49
CA LEU A 119 9.83 11.92 -22.52
C LEU A 119 8.45 11.28 -22.41
N ASN A 120 7.85 10.83 -23.51
CA ASN A 120 6.59 10.07 -23.49
C ASN A 120 6.75 8.73 -22.76
N THR A 121 7.84 8.03 -23.04
CA THR A 121 8.20 6.76 -22.42
C THR A 121 8.46 6.95 -20.92
N PHE A 122 9.18 8.00 -20.55
CA PHE A 122 9.37 8.38 -19.16
C PHE A 122 8.06 8.71 -18.45
N GLN A 123 7.17 9.50 -19.07
CA GLN A 123 5.86 9.79 -18.49
C GLN A 123 5.03 8.52 -18.29
N ARG A 124 5.10 7.55 -19.22
CA ARG A 124 4.42 6.26 -19.07
C ARG A 124 4.96 5.50 -17.86
N TYR A 125 6.28 5.36 -17.74
CA TYR A 125 6.88 4.66 -16.61
C TYR A 125 6.70 5.38 -15.28
N LEU A 126 6.72 6.71 -15.27
CA LEU A 126 6.42 7.50 -14.09
C LEU A 126 4.99 7.23 -13.61
N LYS A 127 4.01 7.12 -14.52
CA LYS A 127 2.64 6.73 -14.20
C LYS A 127 2.58 5.31 -13.63
N GLU A 128 3.28 4.35 -14.24
CA GLU A 128 3.35 2.97 -13.74
C GLU A 128 3.98 2.90 -12.33
N LEU A 129 5.05 3.66 -12.09
CA LEU A 129 5.69 3.80 -10.79
C LEU A 129 4.71 4.37 -9.75
N PHE A 130 4.00 5.45 -10.07
CA PHE A 130 2.98 6.00 -9.18
C PHE A 130 1.90 4.95 -8.87
N LEU A 131 1.37 4.26 -9.88
CA LEU A 131 0.38 3.20 -9.71
C LEU A 131 0.90 2.02 -8.87
N PHE A 132 2.19 1.71 -8.96
CA PHE A 132 2.87 0.67 -8.17
C PHE A 132 3.05 1.09 -6.71
N ILE A 133 3.38 2.36 -6.45
CA ILE A 133 3.61 2.88 -5.09
C ILE A 133 2.29 3.18 -4.36
N MET A 134 1.18 3.43 -5.07
CA MET A 134 -0.12 3.77 -4.45
C MET A 134 -0.54 2.85 -3.30
N PRO A 135 -0.46 1.51 -3.40
CA PRO A 135 -0.74 0.61 -2.29
C PRO A 135 0.17 0.82 -1.06
N ILE A 136 1.47 1.00 -1.28
CA ILE A 136 2.46 1.22 -0.20
C ILE A 136 2.15 2.55 0.51
N PHE A 137 1.85 3.58 -0.27
CA PHE A 137 1.46 4.88 0.26
C PHE A 137 0.15 4.79 1.07
N ALA A 138 -0.84 4.05 0.57
CA ALA A 138 -2.10 3.81 1.29
C ALA A 138 -1.90 3.13 2.65
N PHE A 139 -1.07 2.08 2.71
CA PHE A 139 -0.70 1.45 3.98
C PHE A 139 0.05 2.40 4.92
N SER A 140 0.96 3.22 4.39
CA SER A 140 1.73 4.19 5.17
C SER A 140 0.81 5.23 5.82
N VAL A 141 -0.13 5.79 5.05
CA VAL A 141 -1.16 6.71 5.57
C VAL A 141 -2.01 6.04 6.65
N GLY A 142 -2.35 4.77 6.44
CA GLY A 142 -3.02 3.97 7.45
C GLY A 142 -2.20 3.86 8.74
N THR A 143 -0.93 3.47 8.67
CA THR A 143 -0.06 3.38 9.85
C THR A 143 0.04 4.71 10.61
N LEU A 144 0.13 5.82 9.89
CA LEU A 144 0.10 7.15 10.52
C LEU A 144 -1.23 7.42 11.24
N LEU A 145 -2.36 7.03 10.62
CA LEU A 145 -3.67 7.13 11.25
C LEU A 145 -3.77 6.28 12.52
N TYR A 146 -3.24 5.05 12.52
CA TYR A 146 -3.15 4.21 13.70
C TYR A 146 -2.40 4.91 14.85
N LEU A 147 -1.20 5.44 14.56
CA LEU A 147 -0.39 6.15 15.55
C LEU A 147 -1.13 7.38 16.08
N ALA A 148 -1.73 8.17 15.20
CA ALA A 148 -2.50 9.34 15.59
C ALA A 148 -3.70 8.99 16.49
N LEU A 149 -4.47 7.95 16.13
CA LEU A 149 -5.60 7.48 16.93
C LEU A 149 -5.14 6.97 18.30
N LEU A 150 -4.03 6.22 18.35
CA LEU A 150 -3.51 5.68 19.59
C LEU A 150 -2.98 6.77 20.53
N ILE A 151 -2.24 7.74 19.99
CA ILE A 151 -1.76 8.90 20.74
C ILE A 151 -2.96 9.70 21.29
N ALA A 152 -3.96 9.99 20.45
CA ALA A 152 -5.16 10.70 20.87
C ALA A 152 -5.92 9.94 21.98
N TYR A 153 -6.08 8.62 21.81
CA TYR A 153 -6.77 7.76 22.77
C TYR A 153 -6.05 7.68 24.12
N LYS A 154 -4.72 7.46 24.12
CA LYS A 154 -3.91 7.41 25.33
C LYS A 154 -3.83 8.78 26.02
N SER A 155 -3.70 9.85 25.25
CA SER A 155 -3.67 11.22 25.80
C SER A 155 -4.99 11.57 26.48
N TYR A 156 -6.12 11.25 25.86
CA TYR A 156 -7.44 11.42 26.48
C TYR A 156 -7.57 10.58 27.75
N GLY A 157 -7.16 9.31 27.67
CA GLY A 157 -7.22 8.35 28.78
C GLY A 157 -6.30 8.65 29.96
N ARG A 158 -5.37 9.59 29.82
CA ARG A 158 -4.53 10.09 30.93
C ARG A 158 -5.32 10.90 31.94
N GLU A 159 -6.29 11.64 31.46
CA GLU A 159 -7.03 12.62 32.27
C GLU A 159 -8.49 12.20 32.46
N HIS A 160 -9.01 11.33 31.60
CA HIS A 160 -10.43 11.00 31.53
C HIS A 160 -10.67 9.49 31.43
N ASP A 161 -11.85 9.07 31.88
CA ASP A 161 -12.36 7.72 31.61
C ASP A 161 -12.56 7.53 30.10
N VAL A 162 -12.00 6.44 29.55
CA VAL A 162 -12.00 6.24 28.10
C VAL A 162 -13.33 5.71 27.56
N PHE A 163 -14.28 5.29 28.40
CA PHE A 163 -15.52 4.62 27.98
C PHE A 163 -16.25 5.35 26.84
N TRP A 164 -16.58 6.62 27.02
CA TRP A 164 -17.31 7.39 25.99
C TRP A 164 -16.48 7.61 24.75
N PHE A 165 -15.17 7.83 24.92
CA PHE A 165 -14.26 7.99 23.80
C PHE A 165 -14.15 6.69 22.98
N THR A 166 -14.11 5.54 23.64
CA THR A 166 -14.18 4.21 23.02
C THR A 166 -15.49 4.03 22.23
N VAL A 167 -16.62 4.44 22.79
CA VAL A 167 -17.92 4.36 22.10
C VAL A 167 -17.91 5.21 20.82
N VAL A 168 -17.52 6.48 20.94
CA VAL A 168 -17.48 7.42 19.81
C VAL A 168 -16.51 6.95 18.73
N ILE A 169 -15.28 6.58 19.10
CA ILE A 169 -14.27 6.19 18.12
C ILE A 169 -14.67 4.90 17.40
N THR A 170 -15.33 3.96 18.08
CA THR A 170 -15.86 2.74 17.46
C THR A 170 -16.91 3.08 16.41
N ILE A 171 -17.90 3.93 16.75
CA ILE A 171 -18.94 4.34 15.82
C ILE A 171 -18.33 5.02 14.59
N VAL A 172 -17.41 5.98 14.81
CA VAL A 172 -16.74 6.72 13.74
C VAL A 172 -15.93 5.80 12.82
N MET A 173 -15.14 4.88 13.39
CA MET A 173 -14.33 3.94 12.61
C MET A 173 -15.19 2.98 11.78
N ILE A 174 -16.23 2.40 12.36
CA ILE A 174 -17.13 1.48 11.66
C ILE A 174 -17.96 2.21 10.61
N PHE A 175 -18.37 3.46 10.90
CA PHE A 175 -19.02 4.33 9.92
C PHE A 175 -18.09 4.60 8.73
N ALA A 176 -16.83 5.00 8.99
CA ALA A 176 -15.84 5.25 7.95
C ALA A 176 -15.63 4.02 7.07
N VAL A 177 -15.36 2.85 7.64
CA VAL A 177 -15.24 1.58 6.89
C VAL A 177 -16.51 1.31 6.08
N SER A 178 -17.69 1.50 6.66
CA SER A 178 -18.96 1.26 5.96
C SER A 178 -19.19 2.21 4.79
N VAL A 179 -18.71 3.45 4.87
CA VAL A 179 -18.77 4.43 3.78
C VAL A 179 -17.75 4.11 2.68
N PHE A 180 -16.53 3.71 3.04
CA PHE A 180 -15.52 3.29 2.07
C PHE A 180 -15.86 1.96 1.39
N ASN A 181 -16.59 1.06 2.07
CA ASN A 181 -17.03 -0.24 1.55
C ASN A 181 -18.33 -0.16 0.73
N ARG A 182 -18.73 1.04 0.28
CA ARG A 182 -19.94 1.17 -0.55
C ARG A 182 -19.77 0.45 -1.89
N PRO A 183 -20.80 -0.31 -2.34
CA PRO A 183 -20.75 -0.97 -3.64
C PRO A 183 -20.67 0.09 -4.75
N LYS A 184 -19.60 0.02 -5.55
CA LYS A 184 -19.45 0.86 -6.75
C LYS A 184 -20.11 0.14 -7.92
N LYS A 185 -20.86 0.88 -8.76
CA LYS A 185 -21.34 0.35 -10.03
C LYS A 185 -20.13 0.09 -10.93
N PRO A 186 -20.08 -1.02 -11.70
CA PRO A 186 -19.02 -1.24 -12.67
C PRO A 186 -19.05 -0.07 -13.68
N ASP A 187 -17.97 0.71 -13.70
CA ASP A 187 -17.79 1.79 -14.67
C ASP A 187 -17.07 1.20 -15.89
N ASN A 188 -17.80 1.07 -17.00
CA ASN A 188 -17.29 0.50 -18.26
C ASN A 188 -16.52 1.53 -19.11
N LYS A 189 -16.28 2.74 -18.60
CA LYS A 189 -15.53 3.78 -19.31
C LYS A 189 -14.01 3.55 -19.18
N PRO A 190 -13.22 3.83 -20.24
CA PRO A 190 -11.77 3.80 -20.16
C PRO A 190 -11.30 4.74 -19.04
N LYS A 191 -10.58 4.19 -18.06
CA LYS A 191 -10.20 4.92 -16.85
C LYS A 191 -9.00 5.80 -17.13
N ASN A 192 -9.08 7.07 -16.71
CA ASN A 192 -7.93 7.94 -16.62
C ASN A 192 -6.93 7.36 -15.59
N TRP A 193 -5.63 7.45 -15.82
CA TRP A 193 -4.59 6.93 -14.92
C TRP A 193 -4.72 7.48 -13.48
N ILE A 194 -5.19 8.72 -13.32
CA ILE A 194 -5.49 9.32 -12.01
C ILE A 194 -6.60 8.55 -11.29
N LYS A 195 -7.66 8.16 -12.02
CA LYS A 195 -8.76 7.36 -11.46
C LYS A 195 -8.27 5.97 -11.09
N GLU A 196 -7.41 5.36 -11.89
CA GLU A 196 -6.81 4.07 -11.57
C GLU A 196 -5.94 4.16 -10.31
N ALA A 197 -5.12 5.21 -10.18
CA ALA A 197 -4.33 5.47 -8.98
C ALA A 197 -5.21 5.66 -7.75
N GLN A 198 -6.26 6.48 -7.86
CA GLN A 198 -7.24 6.69 -6.79
C GLN A 198 -7.95 5.38 -6.39
N GLU A 199 -8.29 4.53 -7.36
CA GLU A 199 -8.91 3.23 -7.08
C GLU A 199 -7.96 2.28 -6.37
N LYS A 200 -6.70 2.16 -6.83
CA LYS A 200 -5.66 1.35 -6.18
C LYS A 200 -5.42 1.85 -4.75
N PHE A 201 -5.22 3.16 -4.58
CA PHE A 201 -5.07 3.77 -3.26
C PHE A 201 -6.28 3.49 -2.37
N THR A 202 -7.50 3.77 -2.84
CA THR A 202 -8.73 3.59 -2.03
C THR A 202 -8.91 2.13 -1.63
N LYS A 203 -8.65 1.18 -2.55
CA LYS A 203 -8.74 -0.26 -2.26
C LYS A 203 -7.74 -0.68 -1.19
N SER A 204 -6.47 -0.32 -1.34
CA SER A 204 -5.44 -0.64 -0.36
C SER A 204 -5.61 0.11 0.97
N PHE A 205 -6.13 1.33 0.93
CA PHE A 205 -6.42 2.13 2.13
C PHE A 205 -7.58 1.52 2.92
N LYS A 206 -8.63 1.05 2.24
CA LYS A 206 -9.71 0.26 2.86
C LYS A 206 -9.13 -0.96 3.59
N ASP A 207 -8.34 -1.75 2.89
CA ASP A 207 -7.70 -2.95 3.44
C ASP A 207 -6.83 -2.60 4.66
N SER A 208 -6.09 -1.49 4.59
CA SER A 208 -5.29 -0.97 5.69
C SER A 208 -6.16 -0.54 6.87
N LEU A 209 -7.28 0.18 6.65
CA LEU A 209 -8.20 0.63 7.70
C LEU A 209 -8.76 -0.56 8.49
N GLU A 210 -9.16 -1.64 7.83
CA GLU A 210 -9.65 -2.85 8.51
C GLU A 210 -8.57 -3.45 9.43
N ILE A 211 -7.32 -3.53 8.96
CA ILE A 211 -6.18 -4.01 9.76
C ILE A 211 -5.93 -3.08 10.95
N ILE A 212 -5.92 -1.78 10.73
CA ILE A 212 -5.64 -0.77 11.76
C ILE A 212 -6.69 -0.80 12.85
N ILE A 213 -7.97 -0.89 12.50
CA ILE A 213 -9.05 -0.99 13.48
C ILE A 213 -8.84 -2.21 14.36
N PHE A 214 -8.49 -3.35 13.76
CA PHE A 214 -8.21 -4.57 14.50
C PHE A 214 -7.00 -4.42 15.43
N ILE A 215 -5.86 -3.93 14.93
CA ILE A 215 -4.65 -3.72 15.72
C ILE A 215 -4.89 -2.68 16.83
N PHE A 216 -5.60 -1.60 16.52
CA PHE A 216 -5.97 -0.55 17.46
C PHE A 216 -6.71 -1.15 18.65
N PHE A 217 -7.81 -1.87 18.43
CA PHE A 217 -8.54 -2.49 19.54
C PHE A 217 -7.70 -3.56 20.27
N LEU A 218 -6.79 -4.25 19.59
CA LEU A 218 -5.88 -5.18 20.28
C LEU A 218 -4.84 -4.50 21.17
N THR A 219 -4.47 -3.25 20.89
CA THR A 219 -3.35 -2.56 21.54
C THR A 219 -3.75 -1.43 22.49
N ILE A 220 -4.98 -0.90 22.41
CA ILE A 220 -5.42 0.27 23.20
C ILE A 220 -5.24 0.14 24.72
N ASP A 221 -5.39 -1.06 25.26
CA ASP A 221 -5.31 -1.40 26.68
C ASP A 221 -3.89 -1.77 27.14
N ARG A 222 -2.93 -1.89 26.21
CA ARG A 222 -1.54 -2.21 26.56
C ARG A 222 -0.88 -1.02 27.25
N THR A 223 -0.23 -1.29 28.37
CA THR A 223 0.51 -0.30 29.17
C THR A 223 1.95 -0.15 28.72
N ASP A 224 2.47 -1.07 27.91
CA ASP A 224 3.85 -1.05 27.43
C ASP A 224 3.88 -1.13 25.90
N LEU A 225 3.95 0.02 25.26
CA LEU A 225 4.11 0.15 23.82
C LEU A 225 5.43 0.86 23.55
N PHE A 226 6.39 0.13 22.96
CA PHE A 226 7.78 0.59 22.76
C PHE A 226 7.91 1.86 21.89
N PHE A 227 6.91 2.15 21.06
CA PHE A 227 6.91 3.28 20.13
C PHE A 227 6.13 4.49 20.67
N LEU A 228 5.51 4.39 21.85
CA LEU A 228 4.88 5.52 22.53
C LEU A 228 5.85 6.13 23.57
N PRO A 229 5.79 7.45 23.80
CA PRO A 229 6.45 8.07 24.94
C PRO A 229 6.00 7.44 26.26
N ALA A 230 6.92 7.32 27.23
CA ALA A 230 6.64 6.72 28.53
C ALA A 230 5.45 7.37 29.26
N GLU A 231 5.23 8.66 29.04
CA GLU A 231 4.12 9.43 29.61
C GLU A 231 2.72 8.95 29.15
N LEU A 232 2.64 8.25 28.01
CA LEU A 232 1.41 7.69 27.45
C LEU A 232 1.25 6.19 27.73
N ASN A 233 2.27 5.56 28.30
CA ASN A 233 2.29 4.15 28.72
C ASN A 233 1.68 3.99 30.12
N ILE A 234 0.41 4.36 30.22
CA ILE A 234 -0.37 4.39 31.46
C ILE A 234 -1.49 3.36 31.46
N GLU A 235 -1.90 2.97 32.66
CA GLU A 235 -3.13 2.20 32.88
C GLU A 235 -4.34 3.07 32.57
N LEU A 236 -5.22 2.53 31.73
CA LEU A 236 -6.45 3.19 31.34
C LEU A 236 -7.60 2.75 32.24
N HIS A 237 -8.57 3.65 32.42
CA HIS A 237 -9.75 3.40 33.23
C HIS A 237 -11.00 3.49 32.33
N ALA A 238 -11.89 2.51 32.43
CA ALA A 238 -13.21 2.55 31.81
C ALA A 238 -14.27 2.01 32.78
N GLN A 239 -15.15 2.89 33.23
CA GLN A 239 -16.19 2.61 34.20
C GLN A 239 -17.57 2.99 33.66
N VAL A 240 -18.57 2.18 34.00
CA VAL A 240 -19.99 2.47 33.76
C VAL A 240 -20.73 2.26 35.07
N GLY A 241 -21.15 3.35 35.71
CA GLY A 241 -21.60 3.29 37.11
C GLY A 241 -20.49 2.71 37.98
N ASP A 242 -20.80 1.66 38.75
CA ASP A 242 -19.84 1.00 39.63
C ASP A 242 -19.04 -0.14 38.95
N TYR A 243 -19.21 -0.32 37.64
CA TYR A 243 -18.63 -1.45 36.90
C TYR A 243 -17.36 -1.06 36.14
N ASN A 244 -16.25 -1.75 36.43
CA ASN A 244 -14.99 -1.60 35.70
C ASN A 244 -14.95 -2.52 34.47
N LEU A 245 -14.92 -1.92 33.27
CA LEU A 245 -14.86 -2.59 31.97
C LEU A 245 -13.43 -2.97 31.55
N MET A 246 -12.41 -2.53 32.29
CA MET A 246 -11.02 -2.93 32.03
C MET A 246 -10.68 -4.33 32.54
N LYS A 247 -11.57 -4.93 33.35
CA LYS A 247 -11.43 -6.34 33.77
C LYS A 247 -11.58 -7.28 32.58
N PRO A 248 -10.82 -8.40 32.54
CA PRO A 248 -10.99 -9.42 31.51
C PRO A 248 -12.42 -9.99 31.45
N GLY A 249 -12.86 -10.36 30.25
CA GLY A 249 -14.18 -10.95 30.02
C GLY A 249 -14.40 -12.25 30.80
N ILE A 250 -13.38 -13.11 30.83
CA ILE A 250 -13.42 -14.47 31.43
C ILE A 250 -13.43 -14.49 32.96
N THR A 251 -13.16 -13.36 33.63
CA THR A 251 -13.12 -13.31 35.09
C THR A 251 -14.50 -13.62 35.66
N ILE A 252 -14.61 -14.72 36.41
CA ILE A 252 -15.82 -15.12 37.14
C ILE A 252 -15.89 -14.29 38.43
N ASP A 253 -16.46 -13.09 38.33
CA ASP A 253 -16.77 -12.23 39.47
C ASP A 253 -18.28 -11.98 39.58
N SER A 254 -18.70 -11.17 40.56
CA SER A 254 -20.09 -10.74 40.74
C SER A 254 -20.71 -10.12 39.48
N ASN A 255 -19.89 -9.75 38.51
CA ASN A 255 -20.26 -9.00 37.31
C ASN A 255 -20.22 -9.87 36.04
N ILE A 256 -20.11 -11.20 36.16
CA ILE A 256 -20.14 -12.14 35.02
C ILE A 256 -21.41 -11.99 34.17
N GLY A 257 -22.53 -11.60 34.80
CA GLY A 257 -23.79 -11.30 34.11
C GLY A 257 -23.62 -10.26 33.01
N ILE A 258 -22.77 -9.25 33.22
CA ILE A 258 -22.50 -8.20 32.22
C ILE A 258 -21.73 -8.78 31.03
N THR A 259 -20.70 -9.60 31.25
CA THR A 259 -19.99 -10.28 30.16
C THR A 259 -20.97 -11.11 29.32
N ILE A 260 -21.83 -11.89 29.98
CA ILE A 260 -22.84 -12.72 29.29
C ILE A 260 -23.81 -11.81 28.52
N SER A 261 -24.32 -10.73 29.11
CA SER A 261 -25.20 -9.78 28.43
C SER A 261 -24.54 -9.14 27.21
N LEU A 262 -23.27 -8.75 27.29
CA LEU A 262 -22.53 -8.17 26.16
C LEU A 262 -22.35 -9.17 25.02
N VAL A 263 -21.94 -10.39 25.35
CA VAL A 263 -21.78 -11.47 24.36
C VAL A 263 -23.12 -11.81 23.72
N MET A 264 -24.16 -11.99 24.52
CA MET A 264 -25.51 -12.27 24.04
C MET A 264 -26.05 -11.13 23.16
N ALA A 265 -25.86 -9.87 23.56
CA ALA A 265 -26.26 -8.72 22.76
C ALA A 265 -25.54 -8.70 21.39
N ALA A 266 -24.22 -8.91 21.39
CA ALA A 266 -23.43 -8.97 20.15
C ALA A 266 -23.93 -10.10 19.22
N ILE A 267 -24.11 -11.31 19.76
CA ILE A 267 -24.65 -12.46 19.00
C ILE A 267 -26.05 -12.17 18.47
N MET A 268 -26.94 -11.61 19.29
CA MET A 268 -28.32 -11.31 18.90
C MET A 268 -28.39 -10.28 17.77
N ILE A 269 -27.60 -9.20 17.84
CA ILE A 269 -27.53 -8.19 16.78
C ILE A 269 -27.07 -8.82 15.47
N GLU A 270 -26.06 -9.68 15.55
CA GLU A 270 -25.50 -10.41 14.42
C GLU A 270 -26.49 -11.42 13.79
N ILE A 271 -27.26 -12.13 14.61
CA ILE A 271 -28.37 -12.99 14.16
C ILE A 271 -29.42 -12.15 13.43
N ILE A 272 -29.86 -11.03 14.02
CA ILE A 272 -30.85 -10.12 13.41
C ILE A 272 -30.36 -9.63 12.05
N ARG A 273 -29.09 -9.21 11.98
CA ARG A 273 -28.46 -8.75 10.74
C ARG A 273 -28.48 -9.82 9.63
N ASN A 274 -28.19 -11.07 9.99
CA ASN A 274 -28.24 -12.19 9.04
C ASN A 274 -29.66 -12.50 8.58
N ILE A 275 -30.64 -12.47 9.50
CA ILE A 275 -32.05 -12.66 9.14
C ILE A 275 -32.49 -11.60 8.13
N ILE A 276 -32.18 -10.33 8.38
CA ILE A 276 -32.52 -9.23 7.46
C ILE A 276 -31.93 -9.46 6.06
N ARG A 277 -30.68 -9.91 5.98
CA ARG A 277 -30.01 -10.20 4.71
C ARG A 277 -30.64 -11.38 3.97
N LEU A 278 -30.93 -12.47 4.68
CA LEU A 278 -31.59 -13.64 4.12
C LEU A 278 -32.98 -13.28 3.61
N SER A 279 -33.75 -12.51 4.38
CA SER A 279 -35.05 -11.99 3.95
C SER A 279 -34.92 -11.12 2.69
N TYR A 280 -33.88 -10.29 2.61
CA TYR A 280 -33.65 -9.44 1.46
C TYR A 280 -33.24 -10.22 0.19
N GLN A 281 -32.36 -11.21 0.33
CA GLN A 281 -31.99 -12.11 -0.78
C GLN A 281 -33.19 -12.93 -1.24
N ALA A 282 -34.01 -13.44 -0.31
CA ALA A 282 -35.25 -14.12 -0.63
C ALA A 282 -36.23 -13.21 -1.41
N TYR A 283 -36.34 -11.93 -1.05
CA TYR A 283 -37.13 -10.95 -1.80
C TYR A 283 -36.61 -10.75 -3.23
N ILE A 284 -35.28 -10.67 -3.44
CA ILE A 284 -34.69 -10.57 -4.77
C ILE A 284 -34.97 -11.83 -5.60
N ASN A 285 -34.71 -13.01 -5.02
CA ASN A 285 -34.94 -14.30 -5.68
C ASN A 285 -36.42 -14.49 -6.03
N TYR A 286 -37.33 -14.05 -5.16
CA TYR A 286 -38.76 -14.03 -5.43
C TYR A 286 -39.08 -13.17 -6.64
N LYS A 287 -38.59 -11.93 -6.70
CA LYS A 287 -38.82 -11.01 -7.83
C LYS A 287 -38.27 -11.54 -9.15
N ILE A 288 -37.13 -12.25 -9.12
CA ILE A 288 -36.54 -12.88 -10.31
C ILE A 288 -37.40 -14.07 -10.74
N ALA A 289 -37.79 -14.94 -9.80
CA ALA A 289 -38.58 -16.12 -10.08
C ALA A 289 -39.97 -15.77 -10.64
N THR A 290 -40.65 -14.77 -10.07
CA THR A 290 -41.94 -14.29 -10.60
C THR A 290 -41.78 -13.75 -12.01
N LYS A 291 -40.76 -12.91 -12.27
CA LYS A 291 -40.51 -12.36 -13.61
C LYS A 291 -40.28 -13.45 -14.67
N ILE A 292 -39.52 -14.50 -14.35
CA ILE A 292 -39.25 -15.62 -15.27
C ILE A 292 -40.53 -16.44 -15.53
N LEU A 293 -41.38 -16.62 -14.52
CA LEU A 293 -42.62 -17.39 -14.65
C LEU A 293 -43.68 -16.61 -15.43
N ASP A 294 -43.76 -15.29 -15.21
CA ASP A 294 -44.60 -14.36 -15.98
C ASP A 294 -44.17 -14.35 -17.47
N GLU A 295 -42.87 -14.27 -17.76
CA GLU A 295 -42.33 -14.34 -19.13
C GLU A 295 -42.60 -15.69 -19.81
N ARG A 296 -42.78 -16.78 -19.04
CA ARG A 296 -43.06 -18.12 -19.55
C ARG A 296 -44.56 -18.47 -19.58
N ASN A 297 -45.46 -17.54 -19.26
CA ASN A 297 -46.92 -17.75 -19.21
C ASN A 297 -47.31 -19.01 -18.40
N LYS A 298 -46.58 -19.32 -17.34
CA LYS A 298 -46.90 -20.46 -16.46
C LYS A 298 -47.79 -19.98 -15.33
N ASP A 299 -48.85 -20.72 -15.04
CA ASP A 299 -49.65 -20.48 -13.85
C ASP A 299 -48.91 -20.99 -12.61
N TYR A 300 -48.83 -20.18 -11.56
CA TYR A 300 -48.08 -20.52 -10.34
C TYR A 300 -48.76 -20.02 -9.07
N ARG A 301 -48.65 -20.82 -8.00
CA ARG A 301 -49.09 -20.38 -6.68
C ARG A 301 -47.99 -19.55 -6.03
N THR A 302 -48.34 -18.35 -5.56
CA THR A 302 -47.41 -17.42 -4.90
C THR A 302 -46.65 -18.06 -3.73
N ALA A 303 -47.31 -18.94 -2.96
CA ALA A 303 -46.69 -19.66 -1.84
C ALA A 303 -45.53 -20.58 -2.28
N ASP A 304 -45.64 -21.23 -3.44
CA ASP A 304 -44.61 -22.12 -3.96
C ASP A 304 -43.38 -21.35 -4.44
N VAL A 305 -43.60 -20.18 -5.06
CA VAL A 305 -42.51 -19.28 -5.49
C VAL A 305 -41.78 -18.67 -4.28
N ILE A 306 -42.52 -18.26 -3.24
CA ILE A 306 -41.92 -17.79 -1.98
C ILE A 306 -41.07 -18.89 -1.35
N LYS A 307 -41.60 -20.12 -1.28
CA LYS A 307 -40.88 -21.27 -0.72
C LYS A 307 -39.62 -21.61 -1.53
N LEU A 308 -39.69 -21.53 -2.85
CA LEU A 308 -38.54 -21.72 -3.74
C LEU A 308 -37.48 -20.63 -3.51
N ALA A 309 -37.90 -19.36 -3.46
CA ALA A 309 -37.01 -18.21 -3.26
C ALA A 309 -36.32 -18.26 -1.88
N LEU A 310 -37.03 -18.65 -0.83
CA LEU A 310 -36.46 -18.87 0.50
C LEU A 310 -35.47 -20.03 0.50
N ARG A 311 -35.81 -21.18 -0.10
CA ARG A 311 -34.88 -22.31 -0.20
C ARG A 311 -33.61 -21.95 -0.96
N GLN A 312 -33.73 -21.19 -2.05
CA GLN A 312 -32.60 -20.77 -2.84
C GLN A 312 -31.75 -19.73 -2.10
N SER A 313 -32.37 -18.81 -1.36
CA SER A 313 -31.65 -17.89 -0.47
C SER A 313 -30.90 -18.65 0.62
N VAL A 314 -31.56 -19.56 1.35
CA VAL A 314 -30.91 -20.37 2.40
C VAL A 314 -29.75 -21.18 1.83
N LYS A 315 -29.92 -21.83 0.67
CA LYS A 315 -28.86 -22.61 0.02
C LYS A 315 -27.66 -21.74 -0.35
N THR A 316 -27.90 -20.52 -0.84
CA THR A 316 -26.84 -19.57 -1.20
C THR A 316 -26.15 -18.99 0.04
N SER A 317 -26.90 -18.77 1.11
CA SER A 317 -26.39 -18.23 2.38
C SER A 317 -25.77 -19.27 3.30
N GLN A 318 -25.88 -20.59 3.04
CA GLN A 318 -25.49 -21.63 4.00
C GLN A 318 -23.98 -21.60 4.31
N ASP A 319 -23.14 -21.52 3.27
CA ASP A 319 -21.69 -21.43 3.44
C ASP A 319 -21.29 -20.09 4.09
N GLU A 320 -21.99 -19.00 3.75
CA GLU A 320 -21.78 -17.69 4.36
C GLU A 320 -22.15 -17.69 5.85
N LEU A 321 -23.24 -18.36 6.23
CA LEU A 321 -23.67 -18.53 7.62
C LEU A 321 -22.63 -19.34 8.42
N MET A 322 -22.09 -20.40 7.83
CA MET A 322 -21.03 -21.20 8.48
C MET A 322 -19.74 -20.41 8.68
N LYS A 323 -19.28 -19.67 7.66
CA LYS A 323 -18.12 -18.76 7.78
C LYS A 323 -18.35 -17.72 8.87
N PHE A 324 -19.55 -17.17 8.92
CA PHE A 324 -19.94 -16.17 9.88
C PHE A 324 -19.97 -16.68 11.33
N ILE A 325 -20.60 -17.83 11.57
CA ILE A 325 -20.64 -18.45 12.90
C ILE A 325 -19.22 -18.74 13.36
N THR A 326 -18.40 -19.37 12.51
CA THR A 326 -17.01 -19.68 12.80
C THR A 326 -16.20 -18.43 13.15
N PHE A 327 -16.32 -17.37 12.36
CA PHE A 327 -15.64 -16.11 12.62
C PHE A 327 -16.08 -15.48 13.94
N THR A 328 -17.38 -15.40 14.19
CA THR A 328 -17.95 -14.77 15.39
C THR A 328 -17.56 -15.54 16.64
N THR A 329 -17.56 -16.88 16.58
CA THR A 329 -17.12 -17.74 17.68
C THR A 329 -15.64 -17.54 18.00
N ILE A 330 -14.76 -17.50 16.99
CA ILE A 330 -13.32 -17.25 17.20
C ILE A 330 -13.12 -15.86 17.78
N LEU A 331 -13.78 -14.85 17.21
CA LEU A 331 -13.65 -13.46 17.64
C LEU A 331 -14.11 -13.30 19.09
N ILE A 332 -15.29 -13.81 19.46
CA ILE A 332 -15.76 -13.75 20.84
C ILE A 332 -14.80 -14.52 21.77
N SER A 333 -14.34 -15.70 21.38
CA SER A 333 -13.42 -16.51 22.19
C SER A 333 -12.11 -15.77 22.48
N VAL A 334 -11.54 -15.11 21.48
CA VAL A 334 -10.34 -14.27 21.63
C VAL A 334 -10.64 -13.07 22.53
N PHE A 335 -11.76 -12.37 22.32
CA PHE A 335 -12.13 -11.18 23.08
C PHE A 335 -12.52 -11.45 24.53
N LEU A 336 -12.91 -12.69 24.90
CA LEU A 336 -13.13 -13.07 26.30
C LEU A 336 -11.84 -13.02 27.14
N LEU A 337 -10.67 -13.18 26.50
CA LEU A 337 -9.36 -13.06 27.16
C LEU A 337 -8.94 -11.60 27.38
N PHE A 338 -9.62 -10.67 26.73
CA PHE A 338 -9.34 -9.24 26.80
C PHE A 338 -10.31 -8.49 27.72
N PRO A 339 -10.03 -7.22 28.05
CA PRO A 339 -10.96 -6.37 28.77
C PRO A 339 -12.38 -6.34 28.20
N ARG A 340 -13.40 -6.32 29.07
CA ARG A 340 -14.83 -6.24 28.72
C ARG A 340 -15.16 -5.02 27.85
N LEU A 341 -14.39 -3.94 27.96
CA LEU A 341 -14.47 -2.78 27.07
C LEU A 341 -14.34 -3.19 25.60
N LYS A 342 -13.46 -4.15 25.27
CA LYS A 342 -13.31 -4.63 23.90
C LYS A 342 -14.52 -5.45 23.44
N LEU A 343 -15.11 -6.25 24.34
CA LEU A 343 -16.37 -6.95 24.03
C LEU A 343 -17.51 -5.97 23.73
N LEU A 344 -17.58 -4.87 24.49
CA LEU A 344 -18.51 -3.77 24.20
C LEU A 344 -18.25 -3.18 22.81
N THR A 345 -16.99 -2.93 22.43
CA THR A 345 -16.67 -2.40 21.09
C THR A 345 -17.10 -3.32 19.97
N VAL A 346 -17.02 -4.64 20.16
CA VAL A 346 -17.52 -5.63 19.19
C VAL A 346 -19.04 -5.51 19.06
N GLY A 347 -19.77 -5.51 20.16
CA GLY A 347 -21.23 -5.34 20.14
C GLY A 347 -21.66 -4.02 19.51
N LEU A 348 -20.97 -2.92 19.84
CA LEU A 348 -21.23 -1.60 19.28
C LEU A 348 -20.87 -1.52 17.79
N ALA A 349 -19.81 -2.19 17.35
CA ALA A 349 -19.45 -2.30 15.95
C ALA A 349 -20.51 -3.07 15.16
N SER A 350 -21.00 -4.19 15.70
CA SER A 350 -22.12 -4.95 15.12
C SER A 350 -23.39 -4.10 15.02
N LEU A 351 -23.73 -3.37 16.08
CA LEU A 351 -24.90 -2.48 16.10
C LEU A 351 -24.77 -1.36 15.06
N THR A 352 -23.64 -0.67 15.05
CA THR A 352 -23.37 0.41 14.10
C THR A 352 -23.40 -0.12 12.66
N SER A 353 -22.82 -1.30 12.43
CA SER A 353 -22.85 -1.90 11.11
C SER A 353 -24.24 -2.33 10.67
N LEU A 354 -25.12 -2.74 11.59
CA LEU A 354 -26.54 -3.00 11.32
C LEU A 354 -27.25 -1.70 10.90
N PHE A 355 -27.06 -0.61 11.65
CA PHE A 355 -27.60 0.71 11.25
C PHE A 355 -27.11 1.14 9.87
N MET A 356 -25.84 0.91 9.55
CA MET A 356 -25.28 1.24 8.24
C MET A 356 -25.83 0.35 7.11
N ASP A 357 -26.23 -0.88 7.38
CA ASP A 357 -26.90 -1.74 6.41
C ASP A 357 -28.30 -1.20 6.06
N PHE A 358 -28.99 -0.54 6.99
CA PHE A 358 -30.26 0.16 6.72
C PHE A 358 -30.07 1.46 5.93
N ILE A 359 -29.08 2.28 6.30
CA ILE A 359 -28.79 3.56 5.64
C ILE A 359 -28.28 3.33 4.21
N ILE A 360 -27.46 2.32 4.00
CA ILE A 360 -26.84 1.99 2.72
C ILE A 360 -27.41 0.67 2.21
N SER A 361 -28.62 0.70 1.68
CA SER A 361 -29.35 -0.48 1.17
C SER A 361 -28.58 -1.32 0.15
N GLY A 362 -27.61 -0.72 -0.57
CA GLY A 362 -26.70 -1.44 -1.46
C GLY A 362 -25.83 -2.50 -0.77
N ARG A 363 -25.54 -2.36 0.54
CA ARG A 363 -24.73 -3.33 1.29
C ARG A 363 -25.43 -4.66 1.52
N LEU A 364 -26.77 -4.66 1.53
CA LEU A 364 -27.58 -5.88 1.63
C LEU A 364 -27.54 -6.73 0.35
N LYS A 365 -27.05 -6.17 -0.77
CA LYS A 365 -26.91 -6.85 -2.07
C LYS A 365 -25.54 -7.47 -2.30
N MET A 366 -24.54 -7.17 -1.47
CA MET A 366 -23.17 -7.65 -1.69
C MET A 366 -23.01 -9.08 -1.17
N GLU A 367 -22.50 -9.98 -2.00
CA GLU A 367 -21.96 -11.26 -1.55
C GLU A 367 -20.82 -10.99 -0.56
N LYS A 368 -20.83 -11.64 0.61
CA LYS A 368 -19.87 -11.36 1.67
C LYS A 368 -18.54 -12.02 1.28
N GLY A 369 -17.58 -11.25 0.76
CA GLY A 369 -16.30 -11.83 0.33
C GLY A 369 -15.13 -10.88 0.06
N ASP A 370 -15.32 -9.56 0.11
CA ASP A 370 -14.28 -8.62 -0.35
C ASP A 370 -13.54 -7.86 0.77
N ASP A 371 -13.80 -8.24 2.03
CA ASP A 371 -13.14 -7.67 3.21
C ASP A 371 -11.91 -8.53 3.60
N LEU A 372 -10.82 -7.87 4.01
CA LEU A 372 -9.51 -8.51 4.13
C LEU A 372 -9.47 -9.58 5.23
N ILE A 373 -10.13 -9.35 6.36
CA ILE A 373 -10.24 -10.32 7.45
C ILE A 373 -10.98 -11.57 6.99
N SER A 374 -12.07 -11.42 6.24
CA SER A 374 -12.81 -12.56 5.68
C SER A 374 -11.96 -13.36 4.70
N ARG A 375 -11.17 -12.69 3.84
CA ARG A 375 -10.23 -13.34 2.90
C ARG A 375 -9.14 -14.12 3.63
N ILE A 376 -8.57 -13.57 4.70
CA ILE A 376 -7.55 -14.26 5.52
C ILE A 376 -8.15 -15.51 6.17
N ILE A 377 -9.32 -15.39 6.80
CA ILE A 377 -9.98 -16.50 7.50
C ILE A 377 -10.39 -17.60 6.53
N SER A 378 -11.00 -17.25 5.39
CA SER A 378 -11.32 -18.24 4.35
C SER A 378 -10.07 -19.00 3.89
N LYS A 379 -8.92 -18.32 3.78
CA LYS A 379 -7.66 -18.96 3.40
C LYS A 379 -7.07 -19.85 4.50
N VAL A 380 -7.18 -19.44 5.76
CA VAL A 380 -6.68 -20.21 6.93
C VAL A 380 -7.54 -21.45 7.19
N PHE A 381 -8.85 -21.31 7.14
CA PHE A 381 -9.81 -22.38 7.45
C PHE A 381 -10.26 -23.18 6.22
N ARG A 382 -9.75 -22.86 5.02
CA ARG A 382 -10.14 -23.46 3.73
C ARG A 382 -11.66 -23.45 3.51
N LEU A 383 -12.29 -22.32 3.86
CA LEU A 383 -13.75 -22.09 3.80
C LEU A 383 -14.14 -21.32 2.55
#